data_AF-A0A7V2WEC5-F1
#
_entry.id   AF-A0A7V2WEC5-F1
#
_cell.length_a   1.000
_cell.length_b   1.000
_cell.length_c   1.000
_cell.angle_alpha   90.00
_cell.angle_beta   90.00
_cell.angle_gamma   90.00
#
_symmetry.space_group_name_H-M   'P 1'
#
loop_
_entity.id
_entity.type
_entity.pdbx_description
1 polymer ?
#
loop_
_entity_poly.entity_id
_entity_poly.type
_entity_poly.pdbx_seq_one_letter_code
_entity_poly.pdbx_strand_id
1 'polypeptide(L)'
;MSRSFLLIKRLKVHNANAHSSPYSIGFPAMTAWLGATHALQRKLRAAEQFDDLEELTFPAVGVVCHDFNLHAYKGAKQYEQVLIGTGNPLDKSGKRPSFIEEARCDLTVSLVLEYDCDDDADLVDAVIQSLPTLKMAGGDILPFRVEQIKLQQIHGET
;
A
#
# COMPACT_ATOMS: atom_id res chain seq x y z
N MET A 1 8.25 -23.52 -16.01
CA MET A 1 7.35 -22.39 -16.34
C MET A 1 8.04 -21.11 -15.92
N SER A 2 8.10 -20.09 -16.78
CA SER A 2 8.58 -18.76 -16.42
C SER A 2 7.48 -18.00 -15.68
N ARG A 3 7.85 -17.22 -14.66
CA ARG A 3 6.93 -16.35 -13.92
C ARG A 3 7.46 -14.92 -13.93
N SER A 4 6.56 -14.00 -14.20
CA SER A 4 6.84 -12.57 -14.33
C SER A 4 6.49 -11.84 -13.03
N PHE A 5 7.38 -10.95 -12.58
CA PHE A 5 7.19 -10.20 -11.33
C PHE A 5 7.44 -8.71 -11.50
N LEU A 6 6.50 -7.90 -11.04
CA LEU A 6 6.60 -6.46 -10.87
C LEU A 6 7.00 -6.16 -9.42
N LEU A 7 8.17 -5.56 -9.27
CA LEU A 7 8.76 -5.24 -7.98
C LEU A 7 8.68 -3.73 -7.74
N ILE A 8 7.95 -3.33 -6.70
CA ILE A 8 7.88 -1.94 -6.22
C ILE A 8 8.68 -1.87 -4.92
N LYS A 9 9.88 -1.30 -4.97
CA LYS A 9 10.84 -1.31 -3.85
C LYS A 9 10.62 -0.15 -2.90
N ARG A 10 10.63 -0.43 -1.60
CA ARG A 10 10.69 0.57 -0.51
C ARG A 10 9.72 1.76 -0.70
N LEU A 11 8.50 1.46 -1.11
CA LEU A 11 7.40 2.40 -1.16
C LEU A 11 7.13 2.90 0.26
N LYS A 12 7.12 4.21 0.43
CA LYS A 12 6.81 4.85 1.71
C LYS A 12 5.33 5.18 1.74
N VAL A 13 4.66 4.76 2.80
CA VAL A 13 3.24 5.01 3.03
C VAL A 13 3.09 5.75 4.34
N HIS A 14 2.43 6.91 4.30
CA HIS A 14 2.17 7.73 5.47
C HIS A 14 0.72 7.54 5.94
N ASN A 15 0.53 7.47 7.26
CA ASN A 15 -0.79 7.46 7.90
C ASN A 15 -1.69 6.27 7.47
N ALA A 16 -1.09 5.11 7.23
CA ALA A 16 -1.79 3.86 6.93
C ALA A 16 -2.59 3.37 8.15
N ASN A 17 -3.68 2.63 7.89
CA ASN A 17 -4.51 2.05 8.94
C ASN A 17 -3.75 0.92 9.67
N ALA A 18 -3.50 1.10 10.96
CA ALA A 18 -2.87 0.12 11.82
C ALA A 18 -3.87 -0.70 12.65
N HIS A 19 -5.17 -0.41 12.54
CA HIS A 19 -6.24 -1.15 13.21
C HIS A 19 -6.69 -2.33 12.34
N SER A 20 -5.88 -3.38 12.33
CA SER A 20 -6.00 -4.50 11.37
C SER A 20 -7.18 -5.42 11.66
N SER A 21 -7.63 -5.48 12.92
CA SER A 21 -8.84 -6.18 13.34
C SER A 21 -9.34 -5.61 14.68
N PRO A 22 -10.54 -6.00 15.17
CA PRO A 22 -11.01 -5.60 16.49
C PRO A 22 -10.09 -5.98 17.66
N TYR A 23 -9.14 -6.90 17.45
CA TYR A 23 -8.25 -7.41 18.49
C TYR A 23 -6.75 -7.20 18.18
N SER A 24 -6.40 -6.60 17.04
CA SER A 24 -5.00 -6.47 16.62
C SER A 24 -4.70 -5.07 16.09
N ILE A 25 -3.72 -4.43 16.71
CA ILE A 25 -3.14 -3.15 16.28
C ILE A 25 -1.71 -3.40 15.84
N GLY A 26 -1.33 -2.94 14.66
CA GLY A 26 0.01 -3.14 14.11
C GLY A 26 0.04 -3.01 12.60
N PHE A 27 0.68 -3.97 11.94
CA PHE A 27 0.79 -4.00 10.49
C PHE A 27 -0.60 -4.15 9.83
N PRO A 28 -0.93 -3.37 8.77
CA PRO A 28 -2.27 -3.40 8.17
C PRO A 28 -2.71 -4.79 7.71
N ALA A 29 -4.01 -5.05 7.75
CA ALA A 29 -4.58 -6.33 7.32
C ALA A 29 -4.17 -6.70 5.88
N MET A 30 -3.90 -7.98 5.62
CA MET A 30 -3.52 -8.47 4.28
C MET A 30 -4.55 -8.16 3.20
N THR A 31 -5.83 -8.07 3.57
CA THR A 31 -6.92 -7.65 2.69
C THR A 31 -6.74 -6.24 2.14
N ALA A 32 -6.12 -5.33 2.89
CA ALA A 32 -5.84 -3.98 2.43
C ALA A 32 -4.81 -3.95 1.30
N TRP A 33 -3.81 -4.83 1.36
CA TRP A 33 -2.79 -4.99 0.32
C TRP A 33 -3.36 -5.66 -0.93
N LEU A 34 -4.15 -6.72 -0.75
CA LEU A 34 -4.89 -7.36 -1.85
C LEU A 34 -5.83 -6.37 -2.56
N GLY A 35 -6.56 -5.56 -1.79
CA GLY A 35 -7.43 -4.52 -2.33
C GLY A 35 -6.68 -3.43 -3.08
N ALA A 36 -5.50 -3.01 -2.59
CA ALA A 36 -4.66 -2.03 -3.27
C ALA A 36 -4.08 -2.59 -4.58
N THR A 37 -3.60 -3.84 -4.60
CA THR A 37 -3.15 -4.52 -5.82
C THR A 37 -4.27 -4.63 -6.85
N HIS A 38 -5.47 -5.02 -6.42
CA HIS A 38 -6.63 -5.10 -7.31
C HIS A 38 -7.07 -3.72 -7.83
N ALA A 39 -7.00 -2.68 -6.98
CA ALA A 39 -7.27 -1.31 -7.41
C ALA A 39 -6.24 -0.81 -8.45
N LEU A 40 -4.96 -1.15 -8.28
CA LEU A 40 -3.93 -0.89 -9.28
C LEU A 40 -4.24 -1.61 -10.59
N GLN A 41 -4.55 -2.92 -10.55
CA GLN A 41 -4.91 -3.69 -11.75
C GLN A 41 -6.05 -3.03 -12.53
N ARG A 42 -7.16 -2.69 -11.87
CA ARG A 42 -8.31 -2.04 -12.50
C ARG A 42 -7.96 -0.69 -13.10
N LYS A 43 -7.05 0.05 -12.47
CA LYS A 43 -6.62 1.36 -12.95
C LYS A 43 -5.76 1.25 -14.21
N LEU A 44 -4.85 0.27 -14.24
CA LEU A 44 -3.98 0.01 -15.39
C LEU A 44 -4.81 -0.46 -16.60
N ARG A 45 -5.73 -1.41 -16.39
CA ARG A 45 -6.64 -1.89 -17.45
C ARG A 45 -7.56 -0.83 -18.03
N ALA A 46 -7.93 0.18 -17.23
CA ALA A 46 -8.84 1.24 -17.66
C ALA A 46 -8.12 2.44 -18.30
N ALA A 47 -6.80 2.40 -18.40
CA ALA A 47 -6.02 3.50 -18.97
C ALA A 47 -5.98 3.35 -20.50
N GLU A 48 -6.81 4.14 -21.21
CA GLU A 48 -6.92 4.15 -22.69
C GLU A 48 -5.59 4.43 -23.43
N GLN A 49 -4.58 4.89 -22.71
CA GLN A 49 -3.24 5.16 -23.25
C GLN A 49 -2.34 3.92 -23.29
N PHE A 50 -2.79 2.78 -22.75
CA PHE A 50 -2.04 1.52 -22.64
C PHE A 50 -2.93 0.34 -23.08
N ASP A 51 -3.26 0.27 -24.37
CA ASP A 51 -4.16 -0.75 -24.94
C ASP A 51 -3.68 -2.20 -24.64
N ASP A 52 -2.37 -2.39 -24.54
CA ASP A 52 -1.75 -3.70 -24.31
C ASP A 52 -1.95 -4.26 -22.89
N LEU A 53 -2.47 -3.45 -21.94
CA LEU A 53 -2.66 -3.85 -20.54
C LEU A 53 -4.09 -4.30 -20.20
N GLU A 54 -5.01 -4.39 -21.18
CA GLU A 54 -6.42 -4.76 -20.93
C GLU A 54 -6.56 -6.11 -20.19
N GLU A 55 -5.72 -7.07 -20.56
CA GLU A 55 -5.73 -8.43 -19.99
C GLU A 55 -4.84 -8.59 -18.74
N LEU A 56 -4.12 -7.55 -18.31
CA LEU A 56 -3.15 -7.61 -17.21
C LEU A 56 -3.76 -8.17 -15.91
N THR A 57 -3.28 -9.29 -15.40
CA THR A 57 -3.67 -9.79 -14.07
C THR A 57 -2.53 -9.69 -13.06
N PHE A 58 -2.87 -9.56 -11.78
CA PHE A 58 -1.95 -9.75 -10.66
C PHE A 58 -2.38 -10.94 -9.79
N PRO A 59 -1.98 -12.19 -10.13
CA PRO A 59 -2.46 -13.39 -9.43
C PRO A 59 -2.02 -13.48 -7.96
N ALA A 60 -0.85 -12.92 -7.64
CA ALA A 60 -0.25 -13.02 -6.31
C ALA A 60 0.43 -11.71 -5.90
N VAL A 61 0.39 -11.44 -4.59
CA VAL A 61 1.08 -10.31 -3.96
C VAL A 61 1.92 -10.80 -2.78
N GLY A 62 3.19 -10.44 -2.79
CA GLY A 62 4.09 -10.49 -1.64
C GLY A 62 4.31 -9.10 -1.08
N VAL A 63 4.33 -8.98 0.25
CA VAL A 63 4.58 -7.71 0.94
C VAL A 63 5.78 -7.88 1.87
N VAL A 64 6.80 -7.04 1.69
CA VAL A 64 8.01 -7.02 2.52
C VAL A 64 8.04 -5.72 3.30
N CYS A 65 7.91 -5.80 4.62
CA CYS A 65 8.02 -4.64 5.50
C CYS A 65 9.49 -4.38 5.84
N HIS A 66 10.01 -3.20 5.47
CA HIS A 66 11.36 -2.75 5.79
C HIS A 66 11.41 -1.89 7.04
N ASP A 67 10.36 -1.10 7.26
CA ASP A 67 10.23 -0.21 8.40
C ASP A 67 8.74 -0.05 8.75
N PHE A 68 8.46 0.04 10.05
CA PHE A 68 7.12 0.15 10.62
C PHE A 68 7.17 1.08 11.82
N ASN A 69 6.44 2.20 11.75
CA ASN A 69 6.33 3.17 12.82
C ASN A 69 4.86 3.38 13.19
N LEU A 70 4.41 2.76 14.28
CA LEU A 70 3.08 2.98 14.84
C LEU A 70 3.02 4.37 15.48
N HIS A 71 1.95 5.13 15.22
CA HIS A 71 1.66 6.41 15.88
C HIS A 71 1.14 6.17 17.30
N ALA A 72 2.03 5.68 18.16
CA ALA A 72 1.75 5.40 19.56
C ALA A 72 2.83 6.00 20.45
N TYR A 73 2.41 6.40 21.64
CA TYR A 73 3.27 6.95 22.68
C TYR A 73 3.36 5.96 23.84
N LYS A 74 4.57 5.79 24.37
CA LYS A 74 4.82 5.01 25.59
C LYS A 74 5.54 5.90 26.60
N GLY A 75 4.90 6.18 27.73
CA GLY A 75 5.53 6.92 28.82
C GLY A 75 6.67 6.12 29.47
N ALA A 76 7.67 6.81 30.04
CA ALA A 76 8.89 6.21 30.60
C ALA A 76 8.65 5.14 31.68
N LYS A 77 7.47 5.12 32.31
CA LYS A 77 7.09 4.15 33.36
C LYS A 77 5.81 3.37 33.04
N GLN A 78 5.33 3.44 31.79
CA GLN A 78 4.11 2.75 31.37
C GLN A 78 4.49 1.49 30.60
N TYR A 79 3.75 0.40 30.83
CA TYR A 79 3.93 -0.84 30.08
C TYR A 79 3.21 -0.77 28.73
N GLU A 80 2.03 -0.16 28.72
CA GLU A 80 1.12 -0.05 27.58
C GLU A 80 1.49 1.14 26.67
N GLN A 81 1.17 1.00 25.38
CA GLN A 81 1.28 2.06 24.39
C GLN A 81 -0.10 2.71 24.22
N VAL A 82 -0.15 4.04 24.21
CA VAL A 82 -1.37 4.82 23.98
C VAL A 82 -1.32 5.37 22.56
N LEU A 83 -2.41 5.24 21.82
CA LEU A 83 -2.51 5.75 20.45
C LEU A 83 -2.52 7.28 20.42
N ILE A 84 -1.82 7.86 19.44
CA ILE A 84 -1.80 9.30 19.23
C ILE A 84 -2.98 9.66 18.33
N GLY A 85 -3.96 10.39 18.88
CA GLY A 85 -5.13 10.86 18.14
C GLY A 85 -4.91 12.18 17.41
N THR A 86 -5.83 12.49 16.48
CA THR A 86 -5.85 13.76 15.74
C THR A 86 -6.90 14.72 16.31
N GLY A 87 -6.66 16.02 16.15
CA GLY A 87 -7.64 17.05 16.47
C GLY A 87 -8.65 17.19 15.34
N ASN A 88 -9.83 16.57 15.48
CA ASN A 88 -10.90 16.71 14.50
C ASN A 88 -11.57 18.10 14.56
N PRO A 89 -12.10 18.61 13.43
CA PRO A 89 -12.83 19.88 13.39
C PRO A 89 -13.98 19.94 14.40
N LEU A 90 -14.34 21.15 14.83
CA LEU A 90 -15.48 21.37 15.71
C LEU A 90 -16.79 21.01 14.99
N ASP A 91 -17.78 20.57 15.77
CA ASP A 91 -19.12 20.31 15.27
C ASP A 91 -19.88 21.60 14.93
N LYS A 92 -21.10 21.45 14.41
CA LYS A 92 -22.00 22.56 14.06
C LYS A 92 -22.36 23.48 15.25
N SER A 93 -22.15 23.03 16.48
CA SER A 93 -22.38 23.78 17.71
C SER A 93 -21.10 24.39 18.29
N GLY A 94 -19.97 24.28 17.57
CA GLY A 94 -18.67 24.78 18.00
C GLY A 94 -18.02 23.94 19.11
N LYS A 95 -18.50 22.71 19.34
CA LYS A 95 -17.96 21.79 20.35
C LYS A 95 -17.05 20.75 19.72
N ARG A 96 -16.15 20.17 20.51
CA ARG A 96 -15.32 19.05 20.05
C ARG A 96 -16.21 17.82 19.84
N PRO A 97 -16.12 17.12 18.69
CA PRO A 97 -16.83 15.88 18.49
C PRO A 97 -16.29 14.77 19.41
N SER A 98 -17.04 13.67 19.50
CA SER A 98 -16.58 12.46 20.19
C SER A 98 -15.23 12.01 19.64
N PHE A 99 -14.31 11.67 20.54
CA PHE A 99 -13.01 11.16 20.19
C PHE A 99 -13.16 9.71 19.69
N ILE A 100 -12.71 9.46 18.46
CA ILE A 100 -12.65 8.13 17.87
C ILE A 100 -11.17 7.77 17.80
N GLU A 101 -10.78 6.70 18.48
CA GLU A 101 -9.42 6.18 18.39
C GLU A 101 -9.19 5.53 17.03
N GLU A 102 -8.23 6.05 16.28
CA GLU A 102 -7.78 5.48 15.02
C GLU A 102 -6.30 5.12 15.14
N ALA A 103 -5.97 3.84 15.10
CA ALA A 103 -4.57 3.41 15.05
C ALA A 103 -4.01 3.70 13.66
N ARG A 104 -2.93 4.49 13.60
CA ARG A 104 -2.25 4.88 12.36
C ARG A 104 -0.78 4.52 12.42
N CYS A 105 -0.17 4.27 11.26
CA CYS A 105 1.25 3.97 11.15
C CYS A 105 1.86 4.53 9.87
N ASP A 106 3.18 4.72 9.90
CA ASP A 106 3.99 4.94 8.71
C ASP A 106 4.77 3.68 8.37
N LEU A 107 4.90 3.41 7.08
CA LEU A 107 5.46 2.16 6.56
C LEU A 107 6.49 2.44 5.48
N THR A 108 7.53 1.62 5.44
CA THR A 108 8.33 1.41 4.23
C THR A 108 8.19 -0.05 3.81
N VAL A 109 7.55 -0.29 2.66
CA VAL A 109 7.24 -1.64 2.17
C VAL A 109 7.77 -1.87 0.77
N SER A 110 8.08 -3.11 0.41
CA SER A 110 8.21 -3.51 -1.00
C SER A 110 7.09 -4.46 -1.38
N LEU A 111 6.55 -4.27 -2.57
CA LEU A 111 5.53 -5.14 -3.14
C LEU A 111 6.16 -5.98 -4.24
N VAL A 112 5.89 -7.29 -4.20
CA VAL A 112 6.23 -8.25 -5.25
C VAL A 112 4.90 -8.69 -5.84
N LEU A 113 4.59 -8.23 -7.03
CA LEU A 113 3.35 -8.59 -7.73
C LEU A 113 3.72 -9.59 -8.82
N GLU A 114 3.21 -10.80 -8.73
CA GLU A 114 3.19 -11.65 -9.92
C GLU A 114 2.24 -11.00 -10.93
N TYR A 115 2.63 -10.97 -12.20
CA TYR A 115 1.77 -10.47 -13.27
C TYR A 115 1.72 -11.41 -14.46
N ASP A 116 0.62 -11.29 -15.20
CA ASP A 116 0.41 -11.99 -16.47
C ASP A 116 -0.23 -11.02 -17.46
N CYS A 117 0.44 -10.78 -18.58
CA CYS A 117 0.00 -9.98 -19.72
C CYS A 117 0.80 -10.37 -20.97
N ASP A 118 0.21 -10.16 -22.15
CA ASP A 118 0.84 -10.52 -23.42
C ASP A 118 1.99 -9.57 -23.80
N ASP A 119 1.86 -8.28 -23.46
CA ASP A 119 2.90 -7.27 -23.62
C ASP A 119 3.02 -6.45 -22.32
N ASP A 120 4.25 -6.26 -21.85
CA ASP A 120 4.59 -5.54 -20.61
C ASP A 120 5.43 -4.28 -20.84
N ALA A 121 5.61 -3.85 -22.10
CA ALA A 121 6.44 -2.71 -22.49
C ALA A 121 6.08 -1.44 -21.71
N ASP A 122 4.77 -1.17 -21.58
CA ASP A 122 4.26 0.03 -20.93
C ASP A 122 3.92 -0.15 -19.44
N LEU A 123 4.06 -1.38 -18.89
CA LEU A 123 3.61 -1.69 -17.53
C LEU A 123 4.31 -0.81 -16.48
N VAL A 124 5.61 -0.58 -16.63
CA VAL A 124 6.39 0.24 -15.70
C VAL A 124 5.90 1.69 -15.70
N ASP A 125 5.73 2.28 -16.88
CA ASP A 125 5.29 3.67 -17.03
C ASP A 125 3.85 3.85 -16.56
N ALA A 126 2.98 2.89 -16.86
CA ALA A 126 1.60 2.86 -16.40
C ALA A 126 1.52 2.81 -14.86
N VAL A 127 2.37 2.00 -14.22
CA VAL A 127 2.47 1.91 -12.75
C VAL A 127 2.99 3.21 -12.15
N ILE A 128 4.04 3.82 -12.74
CA ILE A 128 4.60 5.11 -12.28
C ILE A 128 3.53 6.20 -12.29
N GLN A 129 2.73 6.28 -13.36
CA GLN A 129 1.66 7.27 -13.48
C GLN A 129 0.47 6.99 -12.56
N SER A 130 0.16 5.71 -12.33
CA SER A 130 -1.02 5.29 -11.57
C SER A 130 -0.82 5.33 -10.06
N LEU A 131 0.34 4.90 -9.55
CA LEU A 131 0.60 4.76 -8.12
C LEU A 131 0.31 6.04 -7.31
N PRO A 132 0.74 7.26 -7.71
CA PRO A 132 0.52 8.47 -6.92
C PRO A 132 -0.96 8.81 -6.67
N THR A 133 -1.86 8.25 -7.47
CA THR A 133 -3.31 8.49 -7.37
C THR A 133 -4.04 7.49 -6.49
N LEU A 134 -3.32 6.50 -5.96
CA LEU A 134 -3.84 5.41 -5.14
C LEU A 134 -3.45 5.59 -3.67
N LYS A 135 -4.09 4.82 -2.81
CA LYS A 135 -3.76 4.71 -1.39
C LYS A 135 -3.36 3.28 -1.05
N MET A 136 -2.46 3.14 -0.09
CA MET A 136 -2.02 1.84 0.43
C MET A 136 -2.50 1.69 1.87
N ALA A 137 -3.38 0.73 2.13
CA ALA A 137 -4.01 0.55 3.44
C ALA A 137 -4.64 1.84 4.02
N GLY A 138 -5.23 2.66 3.15
CA GLY A 138 -5.82 3.96 3.52
C GLY A 138 -4.82 5.10 3.75
N GLY A 139 -3.52 4.81 3.71
CA GLY A 139 -2.44 5.80 3.79
C GLY A 139 -2.04 6.37 2.44
N ASP A 140 -1.35 7.49 2.48
CA ASP A 140 -0.84 8.20 1.31
C ASP A 140 0.51 7.65 0.89
N ILE A 141 0.66 7.42 -0.42
CA ILE A 141 1.94 7.02 -1.00
C ILE A 141 2.81 8.28 -1.11
N LEU A 142 3.97 8.27 -0.46
CA LEU A 142 4.92 9.38 -0.55
C LEU A 142 5.70 9.31 -1.88
N PRO A 143 6.33 10.43 -2.31
CA PRO A 143 7.12 10.45 -3.53
C PRO A 143 8.17 9.34 -3.57
N PHE A 144 8.22 8.65 -4.72
CA PHE A 144 9.13 7.56 -5.01
C PHE A 144 9.89 7.85 -6.31
N ARG A 145 10.96 7.09 -6.57
CA ARG A 145 11.77 7.20 -7.77
C ARG A 145 11.45 6.07 -8.74
N VAL A 146 11.62 6.35 -10.04
CA VAL A 146 11.39 5.38 -11.11
C VAL A 146 12.21 4.11 -10.92
N GLU A 147 13.46 4.22 -10.45
CA GLU A 147 14.33 3.05 -10.22
C GLU A 147 13.80 2.05 -9.16
N GLN A 148 12.78 2.46 -8.39
CA GLN A 148 12.13 1.59 -7.41
C GLN A 148 11.18 0.58 -8.07
N ILE A 149 10.76 0.79 -9.32
CA ILE A 149 9.85 -0.10 -10.04
C ILE A 149 10.66 -0.91 -11.05
N LYS A 150 10.56 -2.25 -10.98
CA LYS A 150 11.32 -3.17 -11.86
C LYS A 150 10.49 -4.36 -12.25
N LEU A 151 10.64 -4.81 -13.50
CA LEU A 151 10.17 -6.11 -13.96
C LEU A 151 11.27 -7.16 -13.76
N GLN A 152 10.88 -8.38 -13.39
CA GLN A 152 11.80 -9.48 -13.19
C GLN A 152 11.16 -10.79 -13.62
N GLN A 153 11.85 -11.53 -14.49
CA GLN A 153 11.46 -12.86 -14.93
C GLN A 153 12.24 -13.92 -14.13
N ILE A 154 11.52 -14.88 -13.56
CA ILE A 154 12.12 -16.02 -12.87
C ILE A 154 11.76 -17.28 -13.65
N HIS A 155 12.79 -17.98 -14.13
CA HIS A 155 12.65 -19.29 -14.74
C HIS A 155 12.73 -20.32 -13.62
N GLY A 156 11.66 -21.09 -13.42
CA GLY A 156 11.72 -22.23 -12.51
C GLY A 156 12.67 -23.28 -13.09
N GLU A 157 13.77 -23.55 -12.38
CA GLU A 157 14.52 -24.80 -12.57
C GLU A 157 13.58 -25.94 -12.14
N THR A 158 13.50 -26.96 -12.99
CA THR A 158 12.68 -28.17 -12.75
C THR A 158 13.52 -29.20 -12.04
#